data_AF-Q4CNT1-F1
#
_entry.id   AF-Q4CNT1-F1
#
_cell.length_a   1.000
_cell.length_b   1.000
_cell.length_c   1.000
_cell.angle_alpha   90.00
_cell.angle_beta   90.00
_cell.angle_gamma   90.00
#
_symmetry.space_group_name_H-M   'P 1'
#
loop_
_entity.id
_entity.type
_entity.pdbx_description
1 polymer ?
#
loop_
_entity_poly.entity_id
_entity_poly.type
_entity_poly.pdbx_seq_one_letter_code
_entity_poly.pdbx_strand_id
1 'polypeptide(L)'
;KELSELPAPLMASLIGCLVKAGRASSPLFTACGERIIAIGNTFDPTSIAKTCDAFYRANVLTEEVFGALAERACKVAADFRADEINLTLNALGSFDLFDGELFPLLASRFVSIVKQGGYVSPVDAAGVLASFAAVQERSDELVHICTQLLAAHCDALDGATLVQSLWACTVLNVRNEAQQSLMEYAKGDASRIPSEEAAARQSRQALERLQYVKKAYGLAGPQPQGSL
;
A
#
# COMPACT_ATOMS: atom_id res chain seq x y z
N LYS A 1 3.60 -4.09 33.70
CA LYS A 1 2.41 -3.39 34.24
C LYS A 1 2.02 -2.19 33.37
N GLU A 2 2.97 -1.40 32.86
CA GLU A 2 2.62 -0.21 32.07
C GLU A 2 2.01 -0.54 30.69
N LEU A 3 2.48 -1.60 30.00
CA LEU A 3 1.96 -1.99 28.68
C LEU A 3 0.45 -2.31 28.68
N SER A 4 -0.06 -2.92 29.75
CA SER A 4 -1.48 -3.28 29.88
C SER A 4 -2.42 -2.08 30.08
N GLU A 5 -1.88 -0.88 30.27
CA GLU A 5 -2.65 0.36 30.44
C GLU A 5 -2.57 1.26 29.20
N LEU A 6 -1.69 0.95 28.24
CA LEU A 6 -1.53 1.79 27.06
C LEU A 6 -2.80 1.72 26.17
N PRO A 7 -3.35 2.89 25.77
CA PRO A 7 -4.45 2.98 24.83
C PRO A 7 -3.96 2.82 23.38
N ALA A 8 -4.89 2.59 22.45
CA ALA A 8 -4.61 2.34 21.05
C ALA A 8 -3.63 3.33 20.38
N PRO A 9 -3.73 4.67 20.55
CA PRO A 9 -2.80 5.59 19.89
C PRO A 9 -1.36 5.47 20.40
N LEU A 10 -1.19 5.21 21.70
CA LEU A 10 0.13 5.00 22.30
C LEU A 10 0.68 3.63 21.95
N MET A 11 -0.17 2.61 21.85
CA MET A 11 0.22 1.30 21.32
C MET A 11 0.76 1.44 19.89
N ALA A 12 -0.01 2.01 18.97
CA ALA A 12 0.40 2.23 17.58
C ALA A 12 1.74 2.99 17.48
N SER A 13 1.91 4.01 18.33
CA SER A 13 3.16 4.79 18.41
C SER A 13 4.33 3.96 18.92
N LEU A 14 4.13 3.15 19.97
CA LEU A 14 5.16 2.30 20.56
C LEU A 14 5.68 1.25 19.56
N ILE A 15 4.77 0.53 18.88
CA ILE A 15 5.19 -0.42 17.84
C ILE A 15 5.97 0.31 16.74
N GLY A 16 5.49 1.47 16.27
CA GLY A 16 6.20 2.26 15.26
C GLY A 16 7.62 2.64 15.69
N CYS A 17 7.80 3.00 16.97
CA CYS A 17 9.11 3.27 17.55
C CYS A 17 10.00 2.02 17.62
N LEU A 18 9.46 0.86 18.01
CA LEU A 18 10.20 -0.40 18.05
C LEU A 18 10.70 -0.80 16.66
N VAL A 19 9.87 -0.66 15.64
CA VAL A 19 10.24 -0.97 14.24
C VAL A 19 11.37 -0.05 13.78
N LYS A 20 11.25 1.27 14.01
CA LYS A 20 12.31 2.24 13.68
C LYS A 20 13.62 1.97 14.42
N ALA A 21 13.54 1.41 15.64
CA ALA A 21 14.70 1.02 16.43
C ALA A 21 15.26 -0.37 16.08
N GLY A 22 14.73 -1.05 15.06
CA GLY A 22 15.15 -2.41 14.68
C GLY A 22 14.81 -3.48 15.73
N ARG A 23 13.73 -3.28 16.49
CA ARG A 23 13.30 -4.13 17.61
C ARG A 23 12.05 -4.96 17.33
N ALA A 24 11.73 -5.20 16.06
CA ALA A 24 10.58 -6.00 15.65
C ALA A 24 10.63 -7.46 16.15
N SER A 25 11.82 -8.00 16.43
CA SER A 25 12.02 -9.35 17.00
C SER A 25 12.10 -9.37 18.53
N SER A 26 11.89 -8.22 19.19
CA SER A 26 12.00 -8.15 20.65
C SER A 26 10.79 -8.75 21.35
N PRO A 27 10.94 -9.33 22.55
CA PRO A 27 9.79 -9.78 23.37
C PRO A 27 8.77 -8.67 23.63
N LEU A 28 9.23 -7.41 23.70
CA LEU A 28 8.35 -6.26 23.83
C LEU A 28 7.45 -6.04 22.61
N PHE A 29 7.98 -6.27 21.39
CA PHE A 29 7.17 -6.18 20.17
C PHE A 29 6.09 -7.27 20.15
N THR A 30 6.44 -8.51 20.51
CA THR A 30 5.47 -9.61 20.66
C THR A 30 4.39 -9.27 21.69
N ALA A 31 4.76 -8.79 22.88
CA ALA A 31 3.80 -8.37 23.90
C ALA A 31 2.92 -7.18 23.45
N CYS A 32 3.44 -6.29 22.61
CA CYS A 32 2.63 -5.24 21.98
C CYS A 32 1.56 -5.84 21.06
N GLY A 33 1.90 -6.87 20.27
CA GLY A 33 0.95 -7.60 19.43
C GLY A 33 -0.19 -8.22 20.24
N GLU A 34 0.13 -8.95 21.32
CA GLU A 34 -0.87 -9.52 22.24
C GLU A 34 -1.79 -8.44 22.82
N ARG A 35 -1.21 -7.30 23.22
CA ARG A 35 -1.99 -6.17 23.73
C ARG A 35 -2.89 -5.57 22.65
N ILE A 36 -2.39 -5.40 21.42
CA ILE A 36 -3.17 -4.89 20.29
C ILE A 36 -4.37 -5.79 20.02
N ILE A 37 -4.20 -7.11 20.04
CA ILE A 37 -5.30 -8.06 19.92
C ILE A 37 -6.34 -7.83 21.03
N ALA A 38 -5.88 -7.73 22.29
CA ALA A 38 -6.77 -7.57 23.44
C ALA A 38 -7.59 -6.26 23.45
N ILE A 39 -7.09 -5.19 22.84
CA ILE A 39 -7.76 -3.88 22.79
C ILE A 39 -8.09 -3.40 21.39
N GLY A 40 -8.06 -4.29 20.38
CA GLY A 40 -8.25 -3.93 18.97
C GLY A 40 -9.57 -3.21 18.70
N ASN A 41 -10.62 -3.53 19.46
CA ASN A 41 -11.93 -2.87 19.40
C ASN A 41 -11.91 -1.37 19.78
N THR A 42 -10.84 -0.88 20.40
CA THR A 42 -10.68 0.53 20.81
C THR A 42 -9.94 1.39 19.78
N PHE A 43 -9.39 0.77 18.72
CA PHE A 43 -8.59 1.48 17.74
C PHE A 43 -9.46 2.40 16.87
N ASP A 44 -8.95 3.59 16.58
CA ASP A 44 -9.48 4.51 15.58
C ASP A 44 -8.77 4.28 14.22
N PRO A 45 -9.27 4.83 13.09
CA PRO A 45 -8.64 4.66 11.78
C PRO A 45 -7.14 5.00 11.75
N THR A 46 -6.72 6.07 12.44
CA THR A 46 -5.31 6.47 12.50
C THR A 46 -4.46 5.42 13.21
N SER A 47 -4.92 4.87 14.32
CA SER A 47 -4.21 3.85 15.08
C SER A 47 -4.16 2.53 14.33
N ILE A 48 -5.23 2.16 13.62
CA ILE A 48 -5.27 0.98 12.73
C ILE A 48 -4.20 1.12 11.65
N ALA A 49 -4.27 2.20 10.87
CA ALA A 49 -3.38 2.43 9.74
C ALA A 49 -1.89 2.44 10.15
N LYS A 50 -1.56 3.13 11.24
CA LYS A 50 -0.19 3.18 11.77
C LYS A 50 0.30 1.83 12.28
N THR A 51 -0.58 1.04 12.89
CA THR A 51 -0.23 -0.29 13.40
C THR A 51 0.02 -1.24 12.23
N CYS A 52 -0.88 -1.26 11.24
CA CYS A 52 -0.71 -2.02 10.00
C CYS A 52 0.60 -1.67 9.28
N ASP A 53 0.87 -0.37 9.08
CA ASP A 53 2.11 0.11 8.44
C ASP A 53 3.36 -0.32 9.22
N ALA A 54 3.30 -0.32 10.56
CA ALA A 54 4.44 -0.75 11.36
C ALA A 54 4.70 -2.27 11.25
N PHE A 55 3.67 -3.13 11.26
CA PHE A 55 3.84 -4.57 11.02
C PHE A 55 4.34 -4.85 9.60
N TYR A 56 3.84 -4.11 8.61
CA TYR A 56 4.34 -4.15 7.23
C TYR A 56 5.83 -3.80 7.15
N ARG A 57 6.25 -2.65 7.72
CA ARG A 57 7.66 -2.23 7.73
C ARG A 57 8.57 -3.17 8.51
N ALA A 58 8.02 -3.84 9.53
CA ALA A 58 8.70 -4.88 10.27
C ALA A 58 8.86 -6.19 9.48
N ASN A 59 8.10 -6.35 8.38
CA ASN A 59 7.92 -7.61 7.67
C ASN A 59 7.52 -8.75 8.63
N VAL A 60 6.60 -8.46 9.55
CA VAL A 60 6.07 -9.41 10.53
C VAL A 60 4.59 -9.64 10.24
N LEU A 61 4.25 -10.85 9.82
CA LEU A 61 2.87 -11.30 9.71
C LEU A 61 2.40 -11.81 11.07
N THR A 62 1.35 -11.20 11.61
CA THR A 62 0.64 -11.71 12.79
C THR A 62 -0.84 -11.72 12.45
N GLU A 63 -1.34 -12.86 11.97
CA GLU A 63 -2.71 -13.00 11.45
C GLU A 63 -3.76 -12.52 12.47
N GLU A 64 -3.58 -12.84 13.75
CA GLU A 64 -4.49 -12.40 14.84
C GLU A 64 -4.53 -10.87 14.99
N VAL A 65 -3.38 -10.20 14.85
CA VAL A 65 -3.33 -8.72 14.89
C VAL A 65 -4.05 -8.15 13.67
N PHE A 66 -3.74 -8.64 12.47
CA PHE A 66 -4.39 -8.16 11.25
C PHE A 66 -5.89 -8.42 11.26
N GLY A 67 -6.33 -9.60 11.73
CA GLY A 67 -7.75 -9.94 11.88
C GLY A 67 -8.48 -9.01 12.86
N ALA A 68 -7.91 -8.76 14.04
CA ALA A 68 -8.51 -7.85 15.02
C ALA A 68 -8.61 -6.41 14.50
N LEU A 69 -7.60 -5.94 13.79
CA LEU A 69 -7.58 -4.61 13.17
C LEU A 69 -8.55 -4.52 11.98
N ALA A 70 -8.67 -5.58 11.17
CA ALA A 70 -9.60 -5.64 10.05
C ALA A 70 -11.05 -5.61 10.53
N GLU A 71 -11.41 -6.43 11.53
CA GLU A 71 -12.75 -6.42 12.14
C GLU A 71 -13.11 -5.03 12.69
N ARG A 72 -12.14 -4.37 13.35
CA ARG A 72 -12.35 -3.00 13.82
C ARG A 72 -12.48 -2.02 12.67
N ALA A 73 -11.66 -2.13 11.64
CA ALA A 73 -11.67 -1.26 10.48
C ALA A 73 -13.02 -1.29 9.75
N CYS A 74 -13.65 -2.46 9.61
CA CYS A 74 -15.02 -2.58 9.08
C CYS A 74 -16.02 -1.71 9.88
N LYS A 75 -15.91 -1.72 11.21
CA LYS A 75 -16.81 -0.96 12.11
C LYS A 75 -16.60 0.56 12.07
N VAL A 76 -15.46 1.04 11.60
CA VAL A 76 -15.12 2.48 11.54
C VAL A 76 -14.75 2.94 10.12
N ALA A 77 -15.11 2.17 9.09
CA ALA A 77 -14.73 2.42 7.70
C ALA A 77 -15.15 3.82 7.20
N ALA A 78 -16.25 4.37 7.72
CA ALA A 78 -16.74 5.71 7.36
C ALA A 78 -15.80 6.85 7.79
N ASP A 79 -14.97 6.63 8.80
CA ASP A 79 -14.10 7.67 9.40
C ASP A 79 -12.69 7.69 8.80
N PHE A 80 -12.34 6.68 8.01
CA PHE A 80 -11.02 6.59 7.36
C PHE A 80 -10.78 7.76 6.39
N ARG A 81 -9.55 8.25 6.39
CA ARG A 81 -8.99 9.12 5.36
C ARG A 81 -8.27 8.31 4.28
N ALA A 82 -7.98 8.94 3.13
CA ALA A 82 -7.33 8.28 1.99
C ALA A 82 -5.94 7.71 2.34
N ASP A 83 -5.14 8.43 3.12
CA ASP A 83 -3.82 7.98 3.60
C ASP A 83 -3.94 6.75 4.50
N GLU A 84 -4.96 6.71 5.36
CA GLU A 84 -5.19 5.60 6.28
C GLU A 84 -5.69 4.35 5.54
N ILE A 85 -6.51 4.53 4.51
CA ILE A 85 -6.96 3.44 3.62
C ILE A 85 -5.77 2.82 2.91
N ASN A 86 -4.91 3.66 2.33
CA ASN A 86 -3.69 3.21 1.68
C ASN A 86 -2.81 2.39 2.64
N LEU A 87 -2.43 2.94 3.80
CA LEU A 87 -1.56 2.24 4.74
C LEU A 87 -2.14 0.89 5.21
N THR A 88 -3.45 0.85 5.45
CA THR A 88 -4.14 -0.37 5.91
C THR A 88 -4.17 -1.44 4.82
N LEU A 89 -4.66 -1.09 3.62
CA LEU A 89 -4.79 -2.05 2.53
C LEU A 89 -3.42 -2.46 1.97
N ASN A 90 -2.45 -1.54 1.91
CA ASN A 90 -1.09 -1.87 1.49
C ASN A 90 -0.45 -2.90 2.42
N ALA A 91 -0.61 -2.76 3.74
CA ALA A 91 -0.11 -3.74 4.69
C ALA A 91 -0.77 -5.12 4.48
N LEU A 92 -2.10 -5.18 4.37
CA LEU A 92 -2.82 -6.43 4.13
C LEU A 92 -2.41 -7.08 2.80
N GLY A 93 -2.45 -6.33 1.70
CA GLY A 93 -2.07 -6.82 0.38
C GLY A 93 -0.59 -7.23 0.27
N SER A 94 0.30 -6.63 1.07
CA SER A 94 1.71 -7.04 1.10
C SER A 94 1.94 -8.45 1.67
N PHE A 95 1.00 -8.93 2.48
CA PHE A 95 1.00 -10.28 3.06
C PHE A 95 -0.02 -11.21 2.39
N ASP A 96 -0.59 -10.82 1.23
CA ASP A 96 -1.64 -11.57 0.53
C ASP A 96 -2.88 -11.84 1.40
N LEU A 97 -3.18 -10.91 2.32
CA LEU A 97 -4.37 -10.98 3.17
C LEU A 97 -5.52 -10.24 2.50
N PHE A 98 -6.49 -11.01 2.00
CA PHE A 98 -7.74 -10.47 1.49
C PHE A 98 -8.89 -10.68 2.48
N ASP A 99 -9.51 -9.58 2.90
CA ASP A 99 -10.74 -9.59 3.67
C ASP A 99 -11.90 -9.13 2.76
N GLY A 100 -12.82 -10.06 2.48
CA GLY A 100 -13.91 -9.87 1.53
C GLY A 100 -14.96 -8.84 1.97
N GLU A 101 -14.95 -8.39 3.22
CA GLU A 101 -15.77 -7.29 3.70
C GLU A 101 -15.00 -5.97 3.69
N LEU A 102 -13.77 -5.96 4.23
CA LEU A 102 -12.99 -4.75 4.43
C LEU A 102 -12.54 -4.10 3.12
N PHE A 103 -12.05 -4.88 2.15
CA PHE A 103 -11.54 -4.32 0.89
C PHE A 103 -12.66 -3.56 0.13
N PRO A 104 -13.84 -4.15 -0.13
CA PRO A 104 -14.95 -3.41 -0.74
C PRO A 104 -15.40 -2.18 0.06
N LEU A 105 -15.42 -2.27 1.40
CA LEU A 105 -15.77 -1.15 2.26
C LEU A 105 -14.80 0.02 2.12
N LEU A 106 -13.48 -0.23 2.21
CA LEU A 106 -12.47 0.82 2.09
C LEU A 106 -12.34 1.34 0.66
N ALA A 107 -12.57 0.51 -0.36
CA ALA A 107 -12.68 0.99 -1.75
C ALA A 107 -13.84 1.97 -1.92
N SER A 108 -15.03 1.61 -1.42
CA SER A 108 -16.22 2.47 -1.46
C SER A 108 -15.98 3.78 -0.72
N ARG A 109 -15.31 3.71 0.44
CA ARG A 109 -14.91 4.90 1.20
C ARG A 109 -13.94 5.78 0.40
N PHE A 110 -12.91 5.20 -0.21
CA PHE A 110 -11.92 5.93 -1.00
C PHE A 110 -12.57 6.66 -2.18
N VAL A 111 -13.43 5.96 -2.94
CA VAL A 111 -14.21 6.55 -4.04
C VAL A 111 -15.10 7.69 -3.53
N SER A 112 -15.76 7.51 -2.38
CA SER A 112 -16.60 8.53 -1.76
C SER A 112 -15.82 9.80 -1.40
N ILE A 113 -14.61 9.66 -0.82
CA ILE A 113 -13.72 10.80 -0.52
C ILE A 113 -13.43 11.60 -1.79
N VAL A 114 -13.04 10.92 -2.88
CA VAL A 114 -12.73 11.59 -4.16
C VAL A 114 -13.95 12.30 -4.72
N LYS A 115 -15.12 11.63 -4.75
CA LYS A 115 -16.36 12.21 -5.29
C LYS A 115 -16.88 13.40 -4.48
N GLN A 116 -16.58 13.46 -3.18
CA GLN A 116 -16.91 14.58 -2.31
C GLN A 116 -15.91 15.75 -2.41
N GLY A 117 -14.93 15.66 -3.31
CA GLY A 117 -13.89 16.68 -3.47
C GLY A 117 -12.81 16.62 -2.38
N GLY A 118 -12.73 15.51 -1.63
CA GLY A 118 -11.65 15.27 -0.68
C GLY A 118 -10.32 15.10 -1.41
N TYR A 119 -9.26 15.66 -0.82
CA TYR A 119 -7.92 15.52 -1.36
C TYR A 119 -7.43 14.07 -1.23
N VAL A 120 -6.89 13.54 -2.32
CA VAL A 120 -6.22 12.24 -2.39
C VAL A 120 -4.88 12.44 -3.07
N SER A 121 -3.80 12.04 -2.41
CA SER A 121 -2.48 12.12 -3.02
C SER A 121 -2.33 11.05 -4.10
N PRO A 122 -1.51 11.29 -5.16
CA PRO A 122 -1.23 10.27 -6.15
C PRO A 122 -0.56 9.01 -5.56
N VAL A 123 0.23 9.17 -4.49
CA VAL A 123 0.86 8.06 -3.76
C VAL A 123 -0.20 7.17 -3.11
N ASP A 124 -1.24 7.76 -2.51
CA ASP A 124 -2.33 6.99 -1.89
C ASP A 124 -3.17 6.28 -2.95
N ALA A 125 -3.47 6.93 -4.07
CA ALA A 125 -4.17 6.30 -5.19
C ALA A 125 -3.39 5.11 -5.78
N ALA A 126 -2.07 5.26 -5.95
CA ALA A 126 -1.20 4.18 -6.41
C ALA A 126 -1.10 3.04 -5.40
N GLY A 127 -1.04 3.35 -4.10
CA GLY A 127 -0.99 2.38 -3.02
C GLY A 127 -2.25 1.54 -2.93
N VAL A 128 -3.42 2.18 -2.94
CA VAL A 128 -4.71 1.50 -2.94
C VAL A 128 -4.91 0.67 -4.21
N LEU A 129 -4.56 1.19 -5.39
CA LEU A 129 -4.64 0.38 -6.61
C LEU A 129 -3.73 -0.85 -6.54
N ALA A 130 -2.52 -0.69 -6.00
CA ALA A 130 -1.56 -1.76 -5.84
C ALA A 130 -1.96 -2.80 -4.79
N SER A 131 -2.67 -2.42 -3.72
CA SER A 131 -3.17 -3.39 -2.74
C SER A 131 -4.22 -4.31 -3.35
N PHE A 132 -5.12 -3.78 -4.19
CA PHE A 132 -6.09 -4.59 -4.94
C PHE A 132 -5.42 -5.51 -5.96
N ALA A 133 -4.41 -5.01 -6.68
CA ALA A 133 -3.60 -5.83 -7.57
C ALA A 133 -2.87 -6.97 -6.83
N ALA A 134 -2.34 -6.70 -5.63
CA ALA A 134 -1.60 -7.69 -4.85
C ALA A 134 -2.45 -8.91 -4.49
N VAL A 135 -3.70 -8.68 -4.11
CA VAL A 135 -4.67 -9.76 -3.80
C VAL A 135 -5.49 -10.21 -5.01
N GLN A 136 -5.18 -9.71 -6.21
CA GLN A 136 -5.86 -10.03 -7.47
C GLN A 136 -7.37 -9.74 -7.48
N GLU A 137 -7.81 -8.76 -6.69
CA GLU A 137 -9.21 -8.34 -6.60
C GLU A 137 -9.45 -7.08 -7.40
N ARG A 138 -10.61 -7.00 -8.05
CA ARG A 138 -10.94 -5.91 -8.97
C ARG A 138 -12.19 -5.16 -8.52
N SER A 139 -12.04 -3.85 -8.34
CA SER A 139 -13.16 -2.91 -8.21
C SER A 139 -13.10 -1.94 -9.40
N ASP A 140 -14.02 -2.07 -10.36
CA ASP A 140 -13.99 -1.27 -11.60
C ASP A 140 -14.05 0.23 -11.33
N GLU A 141 -14.87 0.66 -10.37
CA GLU A 141 -14.99 2.08 -10.01
C GLU A 141 -13.72 2.60 -9.33
N LEU A 142 -13.14 1.82 -8.41
CA LEU A 142 -11.87 2.18 -7.77
C LEU A 142 -10.75 2.27 -8.80
N VAL A 143 -10.64 1.27 -9.68
CA VAL A 143 -9.65 1.23 -10.78
C VAL A 143 -9.78 2.46 -11.66
N HIS A 144 -11.00 2.83 -12.04
CA HIS A 144 -11.26 4.02 -12.84
C HIS A 144 -10.79 5.30 -12.14
N ILE A 145 -11.22 5.51 -10.89
CA ILE A 145 -10.87 6.70 -10.11
C ILE A 145 -9.36 6.79 -9.87
N CYS A 146 -8.72 5.70 -9.43
CA CYS A 146 -7.28 5.68 -9.18
C CYS A 146 -6.49 5.99 -10.46
N THR A 147 -6.82 5.33 -11.58
CA THR A 147 -6.09 5.57 -12.84
C THR A 147 -6.30 6.99 -13.38
N GLN A 148 -7.49 7.56 -13.26
CA GLN A 148 -7.73 8.96 -13.63
C GLN A 148 -6.92 9.94 -12.78
N LEU A 149 -6.93 9.78 -11.45
CA LEU A 149 -6.14 10.63 -10.55
C LEU A 149 -4.64 10.55 -10.88
N LEU A 150 -4.13 9.34 -11.10
CA LEU A 150 -2.73 9.11 -11.43
C LEU A 150 -2.35 9.73 -12.79
N ALA A 151 -3.19 9.58 -13.81
CA ALA A 151 -2.94 10.16 -15.13
C ALA A 151 -2.99 11.70 -15.10
N ALA A 152 -3.94 12.28 -14.36
CA ALA A 152 -4.08 13.72 -14.22
C ALA A 152 -2.92 14.39 -13.48
N HIS A 153 -2.20 13.64 -12.65
CA HIS A 153 -1.06 14.10 -11.84
C HIS A 153 0.22 13.31 -12.15
N CYS A 154 0.36 12.80 -13.37
CA CYS A 154 1.48 11.93 -13.74
C CYS A 154 2.85 12.62 -13.61
N ASP A 155 2.88 13.94 -13.78
CA ASP A 155 4.04 14.81 -13.62
C ASP A 155 4.52 14.95 -12.16
N ALA A 156 3.63 14.70 -11.19
CA ALA A 156 3.94 14.71 -9.77
C ALA A 156 4.35 13.33 -9.23
N LEU A 157 4.34 12.28 -10.05
CA LEU A 157 4.71 10.92 -9.64
C LEU A 157 6.23 10.78 -9.59
N ASP A 158 6.74 10.26 -8.47
CA ASP A 158 8.09 9.70 -8.47
C ASP A 158 8.11 8.37 -9.25
N GLY A 159 9.31 7.93 -9.63
CA GLY A 159 9.45 6.73 -10.44
C GLY A 159 8.98 5.44 -9.77
N ALA A 160 9.06 5.37 -8.44
CA ALA A 160 8.58 4.20 -7.69
C ALA A 160 7.06 4.11 -7.73
N THR A 161 6.38 5.25 -7.53
CA THR A 161 4.92 5.37 -7.60
C THR A 161 4.43 5.07 -9.01
N LEU A 162 5.10 5.61 -10.05
CA LEU A 162 4.77 5.32 -11.44
C LEU A 162 4.88 3.82 -11.78
N VAL A 163 5.97 3.16 -11.37
CA VAL A 163 6.14 1.71 -11.54
C VAL A 163 5.05 0.94 -10.80
N GLN A 164 4.73 1.32 -9.57
CA GLN A 164 3.69 0.67 -8.79
C GLN A 164 2.31 0.80 -9.47
N SER A 165 1.97 1.97 -9.98
CA SER A 165 0.73 2.22 -10.73
C SER A 165 0.64 1.36 -12.00
N LEU A 166 1.72 1.33 -12.80
CA LEU A 166 1.78 0.53 -14.03
C LEU A 166 1.74 -0.98 -13.76
N TRP A 167 2.42 -1.44 -12.71
CA TRP A 167 2.35 -2.82 -12.27
C TRP A 167 0.91 -3.19 -11.90
N ALA A 168 0.25 -2.37 -11.07
CA ALA A 168 -1.11 -2.63 -10.64
C ALA A 168 -2.09 -2.61 -11.82
N CYS A 169 -1.93 -1.68 -12.77
CA CYS A 169 -2.69 -1.66 -14.01
C CYS A 169 -2.51 -2.96 -14.82
N THR A 170 -1.28 -3.49 -14.90
CA THR A 170 -1.02 -4.70 -15.66
C THR A 170 -1.66 -5.93 -15.00
N VAL A 171 -1.48 -6.08 -13.68
CA VAL A 171 -2.05 -7.20 -12.91
C VAL A 171 -3.58 -7.19 -12.97
N LEU A 172 -4.20 -6.02 -12.84
CA LEU A 172 -5.65 -5.86 -12.91
C LEU A 172 -6.19 -5.85 -14.35
N ASN A 173 -5.34 -6.01 -15.39
CA ASN A 173 -5.69 -5.94 -16.81
C ASN A 173 -6.46 -4.65 -17.18
N VAL A 174 -5.95 -3.50 -16.75
CA VAL A 174 -6.50 -2.18 -17.06
C VAL A 174 -6.03 -1.75 -18.44
N ARG A 175 -7.00 -1.42 -19.31
CA ARG A 175 -6.77 -0.99 -20.69
C ARG A 175 -7.66 0.21 -21.01
N ASN A 176 -7.33 1.36 -20.42
CA ASN A 176 -8.05 2.62 -20.61
C ASN A 176 -7.07 3.74 -21.00
N GLU A 177 -7.61 4.87 -21.44
CA GLU A 177 -6.81 6.05 -21.83
C GLU A 177 -5.89 6.52 -20.70
N ALA A 178 -6.33 6.45 -19.45
CA ALA A 178 -5.54 6.86 -18.30
C ALA A 178 -4.28 6.00 -18.11
N GLN A 179 -4.41 4.67 -18.26
CA GLN A 179 -3.28 3.74 -18.25
C GLN A 179 -2.35 3.98 -19.43
N GLN A 180 -2.89 4.30 -20.61
CA GLN A 180 -2.08 4.65 -21.78
C GLN A 180 -1.26 5.93 -21.53
N SER A 181 -1.87 6.98 -20.97
CA SER A 181 -1.17 8.22 -20.60
C SER A 181 -0.03 7.99 -19.62
N LEU A 182 -0.23 7.14 -18.59
CA LEU A 182 0.84 6.78 -17.65
C LEU A 182 1.98 6.03 -18.35
N MET A 183 1.66 5.13 -19.28
CA MET A 183 2.66 4.39 -20.05
C MET A 183 3.44 5.31 -20.99
N GLU A 184 2.76 6.22 -21.70
CA GLU A 184 3.40 7.20 -22.57
C GLU A 184 4.28 8.16 -21.77
N TYR A 185 3.82 8.59 -20.60
CA TYR A 185 4.63 9.36 -19.65
C TYR A 185 5.89 8.59 -19.23
N ALA A 186 5.79 7.31 -18.86
CA ALA A 186 6.96 6.49 -18.52
C ALA A 186 7.94 6.32 -19.70
N LYS A 187 7.44 6.20 -20.93
CA LYS A 187 8.25 6.01 -22.14
C LYS A 187 8.92 7.29 -22.63
N GLY A 188 8.34 8.44 -22.34
CA GLY A 188 8.84 9.74 -22.81
C GLY A 188 10.21 10.13 -22.24
N ASP A 189 10.59 9.58 -21.08
CA ASP A 189 11.89 9.83 -20.46
C ASP A 189 12.29 8.64 -19.57
N ALA A 190 13.37 7.95 -19.96
CA ALA A 190 13.86 6.78 -19.25
C ALA A 190 14.28 7.09 -17.80
N SER A 191 14.61 8.34 -17.47
CA SER A 191 14.98 8.76 -16.10
C SER A 191 13.79 8.76 -15.13
N ARG A 192 12.55 8.70 -15.64
CA ARG A 192 11.33 8.61 -14.84
C ARG A 192 11.14 7.24 -14.17
N ILE A 193 11.80 6.21 -14.67
CA ILE A 193 11.72 4.86 -14.12
C ILE A 193 13.00 4.57 -13.32
N PRO A 194 12.90 4.06 -12.07
CA PRO A 194 14.06 3.77 -11.25
C PRO A 194 14.93 2.67 -11.86
N SER A 195 16.23 2.70 -11.56
CA SER A 195 17.11 1.57 -11.86
C SER A 195 16.75 0.35 -10.99
N GLU A 196 17.16 -0.84 -11.43
CA GLU A 196 16.97 -2.06 -10.63
C GLU A 196 17.72 -2.00 -9.30
N GLU A 197 18.89 -1.35 -9.26
CA GLU A 197 19.62 -1.10 -8.02
C GLU A 197 18.87 -0.16 -7.07
N ALA A 198 18.21 0.89 -7.59
CA ALA A 198 17.39 1.78 -6.78
C ALA A 198 16.16 1.07 -6.23
N ALA A 199 15.47 0.28 -7.07
CA ALA A 199 14.32 -0.51 -6.65
C ALA A 199 14.71 -1.58 -5.61
N ALA A 200 15.82 -2.30 -5.81
CA ALA A 200 16.32 -3.30 -4.87
C ALA A 200 16.70 -2.71 -3.50
N ARG A 201 17.25 -1.47 -3.48
CA ARG A 201 17.52 -0.74 -2.23
C ARG A 201 16.24 -0.34 -1.50
N GLN A 202 15.15 -0.10 -2.22
CA GLN A 202 13.85 0.21 -1.62
C GLN A 202 13.21 -1.04 -1.00
N SER A 203 13.00 -2.09 -1.80
CA SER A 203 12.50 -3.39 -1.33
C SER A 203 12.60 -4.45 -2.42
N ARG A 204 12.53 -5.74 -2.02
CA ARG A 204 12.39 -6.85 -2.98
C ARG A 204 11.14 -6.69 -3.85
N GLN A 205 10.02 -6.31 -3.24
CA GLN A 205 8.76 -6.09 -3.95
C GLN A 205 8.87 -4.99 -5.01
N ALA A 206 9.57 -3.88 -4.71
CA ALA A 206 9.78 -2.81 -5.68
C ALA A 206 10.58 -3.30 -6.90
N LEU A 207 11.62 -4.12 -6.69
CA LEU A 207 12.39 -4.73 -7.77
C LEU A 207 11.53 -5.66 -8.65
N GLU A 208 10.73 -6.54 -8.02
CA GLU A 208 9.86 -7.47 -8.74
C GLU A 208 8.82 -6.73 -9.59
N ARG A 209 8.18 -5.68 -9.03
CA ARG A 209 7.25 -4.82 -9.76
C ARG A 209 7.91 -4.12 -10.95
N LEU A 210 9.12 -3.58 -10.77
CA LEU A 210 9.88 -2.95 -11.84
C LEU A 210 10.19 -3.93 -12.98
N GLN A 211 10.70 -5.12 -12.66
CA GLN A 211 11.02 -6.14 -13.65
C GLN A 211 9.77 -6.58 -14.42
N TYR A 212 8.64 -6.73 -13.72
CA TYR A 212 7.36 -7.06 -14.32
C TYR A 212 6.89 -5.97 -15.31
N VAL A 213 6.94 -4.69 -14.89
CA VAL A 213 6.58 -3.53 -15.74
C VAL A 213 7.49 -3.42 -16.95
N LYS A 214 8.80 -3.59 -16.79
CA LYS A 214 9.77 -3.60 -17.91
C LYS A 214 9.41 -4.64 -18.96
N LYS A 215 9.07 -5.86 -18.52
CA LYS A 215 8.65 -6.94 -19.40
C LYS A 215 7.31 -6.67 -20.07
N ALA A 216 6.31 -6.22 -19.30
CA ALA A 216 4.95 -5.99 -19.79
C ALA A 216 4.86 -4.86 -20.82
N TYR A 217 5.63 -3.78 -20.63
CA TYR A 217 5.56 -2.58 -21.47
C TYR A 217 6.72 -2.43 -22.45
N GLY A 218 7.65 -3.39 -22.47
CA GLY A 218 8.83 -3.35 -23.34
C GLY A 218 9.82 -2.24 -22.98
N LEU A 219 9.96 -1.90 -21.69
CA LEU A 219 10.88 -0.85 -21.21
C LEU A 219 12.29 -1.38 -20.92
N ALA A 220 12.65 -2.55 -21.43
CA ALA A 220 14.01 -3.05 -21.30
C ALA A 220 14.97 -2.12 -22.07
N GLY A 221 15.87 -1.43 -21.35
CA GLY A 221 17.04 -0.82 -21.96
C GLY A 221 17.90 -1.86 -22.68
N PRO A 222 18.79 -1.47 -23.60
CA PRO A 222 19.65 -2.42 -24.28
C PRO A 222 20.36 -3.28 -23.24
N GLN A 223 20.22 -4.61 -23.34
CA GLN A 223 20.98 -5.54 -22.50
C GLN A 223 22.45 -5.11 -22.56
N PRO A 224 23.16 -5.01 -21.42
CA PRO A 224 24.61 -4.89 -21.49
C PRO A 224 25.09 -6.10 -22.29
N GLN A 225 25.62 -5.83 -23.50
CA GLN A 225 26.25 -6.84 -24.32
C GLN A 225 27.28 -7.52 -23.43
N GLY A 226 27.14 -8.84 -23.32
CA GLY A 226 27.93 -9.65 -22.40
C GLY A 226 29.40 -9.29 -22.49
N SER A 227 30.00 -9.03 -21.34
CA SER A 227 31.43 -9.22 -21.14
C SER A 227 31.74 -10.67 -21.52
N LEU A 228 32.46 -10.80 -22.63
CA LEU A 228 33.16 -12.03 -23.04
C LEU A 228 34.14 -12.48 -21.96
#